data_AF-A0A2M8WT28-F1
#
_entry.id   AF-A0A2M8WT28-F1
#
_cell.length_a   1.000
_cell.length_b   1.000
_cell.length_c   1.000
_cell.angle_alpha   90.00
_cell.angle_beta   90.00
_cell.angle_gamma   90.00
#
_symmetry.space_group_name_H-M   'P 1'
#
loop_
_entity.id
_entity.type
_entity.pdbx_description
1 polymer ?
#
loop_
_entity_poly.entity_id
_entity_poly.type
_entity_poly.pdbx_seq_one_letter_code
_entity_poly.pdbx_strand_id
1 'polypeptide(L)'
;MVRPAPGRAARRRQLQNGASVRSFPSVVRVLLPTAGAALVVPLVIGAVASSAGAATTVCPVLDTGGFTVLVQDDMTFGNAETEGSIGVGGDLTLSGAHALIHTSGLTPPGYDLPVVDGDPTRLLVGGTLVQSSTGTLKVTSRDDVTGADDHVGAVKMGDTTGLSLAARSDLDRLYVTDRGQDPAPWIDVDPAAGQTLDGDHAVTDPGAASVVTDLFPALLAQGRALQDGTGTDTAAGTATLAADGDRGVVTLTPGVVNVLRVSAADLDASTSLQFAGTTPSADTPFVVDVTGPDDLSVRIPPLRGEAMPGQPDADHPNPWAPYVTWNLTGARSAVVTGDLVTGSVLAPDVDLTLDANSPVEGQVVAKALVTAGGEIHTYLSAADCRPAPSPTDSTTTPATPTDSPTVTPTPPVTPTVTPTPTGSSTTTAPVTPTSTDTDLPLVVPTASAGTGTPGTGEGSDGGSSGGLAETGASLAPLGVGAVLVAAGAVLLVVRRRIATR
;
A
#
# COMPACT_ATOMS: atom_id res chain seq x y z
N MET A 1 60.13 -29.47 5.39
CA MET A 1 59.27 -29.72 6.58
C MET A 1 57.90 -29.14 6.29
N VAL A 2 56.98 -29.98 5.84
CA VAL A 2 55.62 -29.62 5.42
C VAL A 2 54.68 -30.14 6.50
N ARG A 3 53.88 -29.26 7.12
CA ARG A 3 52.78 -29.64 8.01
C ARG A 3 51.47 -29.62 7.22
N PRO A 4 50.63 -30.68 7.27
CA PRO A 4 49.32 -30.65 6.64
C PRO A 4 48.26 -30.08 7.58
N ALA A 5 47.28 -29.40 6.98
CA ALA A 5 46.07 -28.90 7.64
C ALA A 5 45.05 -30.04 7.91
N PRO A 6 44.19 -29.92 8.94
CA PRO A 6 43.15 -30.91 9.20
C PRO A 6 41.90 -30.68 8.33
N GLY A 7 41.45 -31.74 7.68
CA GLY A 7 40.27 -31.77 6.83
C GLY A 7 38.95 -31.67 7.60
N ARG A 8 38.00 -30.92 7.02
CA ARG A 8 36.59 -30.88 7.44
C ARG A 8 35.85 -32.11 6.93
N ALA A 9 35.22 -32.84 7.84
CA ALA A 9 34.40 -34.01 7.56
C ALA A 9 33.04 -33.61 6.98
N ALA A 10 32.73 -34.13 5.79
CA ALA A 10 31.39 -34.08 5.20
C ALA A 10 30.45 -35.06 5.92
N ARG A 11 29.40 -34.54 6.57
CA ARG A 11 28.27 -35.37 7.04
C ARG A 11 27.27 -35.54 5.90
N ARG A 12 27.34 -36.67 5.20
CA ARG A 12 26.23 -37.19 4.39
C ARG A 12 25.11 -37.64 5.34
N ARG A 13 23.95 -36.97 5.30
CA ARG A 13 22.70 -37.54 5.83
C ARG A 13 22.13 -38.48 4.78
N GLN A 14 22.00 -39.74 5.16
CA GLN A 14 21.40 -40.82 4.39
C GLN A 14 19.90 -40.80 4.71
N LEU A 15 19.06 -40.36 3.77
CA LEU A 15 17.61 -40.48 3.86
C LEU A 15 17.22 -41.92 3.54
N GLN A 16 16.65 -42.62 4.52
CA GLN A 16 16.06 -43.95 4.34
C GLN A 16 14.63 -43.80 3.82
N ASN A 17 14.40 -44.39 2.65
CA ASN A 17 13.08 -44.62 2.07
C ASN A 17 12.25 -45.57 2.94
N GLY A 18 11.03 -45.15 3.28
CA GLY A 18 10.04 -45.98 3.96
C GLY A 18 8.66 -45.80 3.31
N ALA A 19 8.43 -46.49 2.19
CA ALA A 19 7.11 -46.65 1.61
C ALA A 19 6.34 -47.72 2.38
N SER A 20 5.12 -47.41 2.82
CA SER A 20 4.12 -48.43 3.18
C SER A 20 2.72 -47.97 2.78
N VAL A 21 2.29 -48.48 1.63
CA VAL A 21 0.93 -48.40 1.11
C VAL A 21 0.08 -49.40 1.89
N ARG A 22 -1.03 -48.95 2.49
CA ARG A 22 -2.12 -49.84 2.93
C ARG A 22 -3.44 -49.39 2.32
N SER A 23 -3.88 -50.22 1.38
CA SER A 23 -5.20 -50.29 0.76
C SER A 23 -6.29 -50.61 1.78
N PHE A 24 -7.43 -49.92 1.71
CA PHE A 24 -8.70 -50.33 2.32
C PHE A 24 -9.70 -50.76 1.23
N PRO A 25 -10.49 -51.83 1.46
CA PRO A 25 -11.42 -52.35 0.45
C PRO A 25 -12.77 -51.63 0.48
N SER A 26 -13.31 -51.44 -0.72
CA SER A 26 -14.69 -51.07 -1.01
C SER A 26 -15.68 -52.14 -0.54
N VAL A 27 -16.79 -51.72 0.07
CA VAL A 27 -18.01 -52.55 0.19
C VAL A 27 -19.19 -51.74 -0.29
N VAL A 28 -19.75 -52.19 -1.41
CA VAL A 28 -21.07 -51.83 -1.93
C VAL A 28 -22.12 -52.66 -1.19
N ARG A 29 -23.21 -52.03 -0.73
CA ARG A 29 -24.52 -52.70 -0.57
C ARG A 29 -25.67 -51.76 -0.91
N VAL A 30 -26.66 -52.36 -1.55
CA VAL A 30 -27.77 -51.78 -2.30
C VAL A 30 -29.10 -52.13 -1.62
N LEU A 31 -30.11 -51.27 -1.85
CA LEU A 31 -31.58 -51.45 -1.88
C LEU A 31 -32.48 -51.06 -0.68
N LEU A 32 -33.51 -50.28 -1.08
CA LEU A 32 -34.70 -49.64 -0.50
C LEU A 32 -35.76 -50.61 0.12
N PRO A 33 -37.04 -50.23 0.39
CA PRO A 33 -37.65 -49.06 1.08
C PRO A 33 -38.68 -49.51 2.16
N THR A 34 -39.24 -48.60 2.99
CA THR A 34 -40.68 -48.67 3.38
C THR A 34 -41.19 -47.36 4.00
N ALA A 35 -42.48 -47.10 3.74
CA ALA A 35 -43.23 -45.87 3.95
C ALA A 35 -43.64 -45.58 5.41
N GLY A 36 -43.93 -44.30 5.68
CA GLY A 36 -44.59 -43.83 6.89
C GLY A 36 -44.85 -42.33 6.84
N ALA A 37 -45.90 -41.92 6.11
CA ALA A 37 -46.35 -40.53 6.09
C ALA A 37 -47.17 -40.24 7.37
N ALA A 38 -46.63 -39.42 8.26
CA ALA A 38 -47.39 -38.75 9.32
C ALA A 38 -47.34 -37.24 9.06
N LEU A 39 -48.47 -36.68 8.64
CA LEU A 39 -48.64 -35.24 8.44
C LEU A 39 -48.84 -34.58 9.82
N VAL A 40 -47.74 -34.15 10.43
CA VAL A 40 -47.76 -33.21 11.56
C VAL A 40 -47.66 -31.82 10.96
N VAL A 41 -48.62 -30.94 11.23
CA VAL A 41 -48.55 -29.51 10.91
C VAL A 41 -47.91 -28.82 12.12
N PRO A 42 -46.60 -28.47 12.09
CA PRO A 42 -46.01 -27.66 13.14
C PRO A 42 -46.54 -26.23 12.99
N LEU A 43 -47.11 -25.71 14.07
CA LEU A 43 -47.30 -24.28 14.27
C LEU A 43 -45.90 -23.65 14.37
N VAL A 44 -45.37 -23.15 13.25
CA VAL A 44 -44.12 -22.39 13.22
C VAL A 44 -44.40 -21.02 13.80
N ILE A 45 -44.26 -20.89 15.11
CA ILE A 45 -44.07 -19.59 15.75
C ILE A 45 -42.66 -19.16 15.33
N GLY A 46 -42.58 -18.29 14.33
CA GLY A 46 -41.33 -17.71 13.88
C GLY A 46 -40.70 -16.89 15.00
N ALA A 47 -39.83 -17.52 15.79
CA ALA A 47 -38.88 -16.79 16.60
C ALA A 47 -37.98 -16.03 15.61
N VAL A 48 -38.18 -14.72 15.51
CA VAL A 48 -37.18 -13.82 14.95
C VAL A 48 -35.97 -13.91 15.88
N ALA A 49 -35.08 -14.86 15.60
CA ALA A 49 -33.75 -14.87 16.17
C ALA A 49 -33.06 -13.64 15.60
N SER A 50 -33.07 -12.54 16.37
CA SER A 50 -32.16 -11.43 16.14
C SER A 50 -30.76 -12.02 16.23
N SER A 51 -30.09 -12.19 15.09
CA SER A 51 -28.67 -12.48 15.07
C SER A 51 -28.00 -11.31 15.78
N ALA A 52 -27.50 -11.53 16.99
CA ALA A 52 -26.57 -10.59 17.61
C ALA A 52 -25.41 -10.44 16.63
N GLY A 53 -25.31 -9.26 15.99
CA GLY A 53 -24.20 -8.96 15.09
C GLY A 53 -22.91 -9.16 15.86
N ALA A 54 -21.98 -9.96 15.31
CA ALA A 54 -20.65 -10.06 15.88
C ALA A 54 -20.07 -8.64 15.98
N ALA A 55 -19.59 -8.26 17.16
CA ALA A 55 -18.96 -6.97 17.36
C ALA A 55 -17.75 -6.86 16.41
N THR A 56 -17.83 -5.98 15.43
CA THR A 56 -16.74 -5.76 14.47
C THR A 56 -15.66 -4.92 15.15
N THR A 57 -14.49 -5.52 15.41
CA THR A 57 -13.28 -4.82 15.86
C THR A 57 -12.88 -3.78 14.81
N VAL A 58 -12.64 -2.53 15.22
CA VAL A 58 -12.05 -1.51 14.35
C VAL A 58 -10.54 -1.60 14.49
N CYS A 59 -9.87 -2.03 13.42
CA CYS A 59 -8.42 -2.06 13.33
C CYS A 59 -7.98 -0.97 12.36
N PRO A 60 -7.23 0.04 12.79
CA PRO A 60 -6.53 0.94 11.89
C PRO A 60 -5.22 0.34 11.35
N VAL A 61 -4.78 -0.81 11.90
CA VAL A 61 -3.65 -1.59 11.35
C VAL A 61 -4.02 -2.19 10.02
N LEU A 62 -3.26 -1.88 8.97
CA LEU A 62 -3.42 -2.54 7.68
C LEU A 62 -2.77 -3.92 7.72
N ASP A 63 -3.56 -4.97 7.53
CA ASP A 63 -3.03 -6.33 7.37
C ASP A 63 -2.64 -6.57 5.92
N THR A 64 -1.44 -6.10 5.55
CA THR A 64 -0.88 -6.29 4.20
C THR A 64 0.01 -7.52 4.11
N GLY A 65 0.03 -8.38 5.14
CA GLY A 65 1.00 -9.46 5.25
C GLY A 65 2.46 -9.00 5.38
N GLY A 66 2.70 -7.71 5.69
CA GLY A 66 4.04 -7.12 5.79
C GLY A 66 4.53 -6.42 4.51
N PHE A 67 3.73 -6.42 3.44
CA PHE A 67 4.06 -5.68 2.23
C PHE A 67 3.95 -4.16 2.45
N THR A 68 4.92 -3.40 1.94
CA THR A 68 4.87 -1.92 1.92
C THR A 68 3.89 -1.44 0.86
N VAL A 69 3.94 -2.02 -0.34
CA VAL A 69 2.98 -1.78 -1.40
C VAL A 69 2.24 -3.08 -1.71
N LEU A 70 0.92 -3.05 -1.68
CA LEU A 70 0.06 -4.20 -1.97
C LEU A 70 -1.00 -3.80 -3.01
N VAL A 71 -1.00 -4.47 -4.16
CA VAL A 71 -1.86 -4.15 -5.32
C VAL A 71 -2.64 -5.38 -5.74
N GLN A 72 -3.97 -5.29 -5.84
CA GLN A 72 -4.82 -6.44 -6.15
C GLN A 72 -4.63 -6.93 -7.59
N ASP A 73 -4.68 -5.99 -8.51
CA ASP A 73 -4.62 -6.18 -9.96
C ASP A 73 -3.23 -5.73 -10.43
N ASP A 74 -3.17 -4.89 -11.46
CA ASP A 74 -1.93 -4.51 -12.13
C ASP A 74 -1.24 -3.30 -11.48
N MET A 75 0.09 -3.27 -11.57
CA MET A 75 0.92 -2.16 -11.11
C MET A 75 1.80 -1.61 -12.24
N THR A 76 1.89 -0.28 -12.34
CA THR A 76 2.84 0.42 -13.21
C THR A 76 3.77 1.30 -12.39
N PHE A 77 5.08 1.05 -12.47
CA PHE A 77 6.09 1.97 -11.93
C PHE A 77 6.34 3.12 -12.87
N GLY A 78 6.19 4.35 -12.37
CA GLY A 78 6.69 5.58 -12.97
C GLY A 78 7.49 6.46 -12.01
N ASN A 79 7.60 6.06 -10.74
CA ASN A 79 8.41 6.74 -9.74
C ASN A 79 9.83 6.13 -9.63
N ALA A 80 10.72 6.77 -8.87
CA ALA A 80 12.15 6.44 -8.88
C ALA A 80 12.55 5.32 -7.90
N GLU A 81 11.92 5.23 -6.74
CA GLU A 81 12.34 4.32 -5.66
C GLU A 81 11.16 3.86 -4.79
N THR A 82 11.26 2.65 -4.26
CA THR A 82 10.43 2.13 -3.17
C THR A 82 11.31 1.37 -2.19
N GLU A 83 11.13 1.63 -0.91
CA GLU A 83 11.71 0.85 0.17
C GLU A 83 10.76 -0.29 0.58
N GLY A 84 11.30 -1.30 1.25
CA GLY A 84 10.50 -2.43 1.72
C GLY A 84 10.20 -3.44 0.64
N SER A 85 8.93 -3.83 0.57
CA SER A 85 8.47 -4.97 -0.21
C SER A 85 7.18 -4.64 -0.96
N ILE A 86 7.03 -5.28 -2.11
CA ILE A 86 5.93 -5.03 -3.05
C ILE A 86 5.26 -6.35 -3.40
N GLY A 87 3.94 -6.41 -3.24
CA GLY A 87 3.08 -7.51 -3.67
C GLY A 87 2.06 -7.02 -4.69
N VAL A 88 2.06 -7.63 -5.87
CA VAL A 88 1.14 -7.33 -6.98
C VAL A 88 0.39 -8.60 -7.33
N GLY A 89 -0.94 -8.59 -7.36
CA GLY A 89 -1.73 -9.77 -7.72
C GLY A 89 -1.80 -10.02 -9.22
N GLY A 90 -1.75 -8.96 -10.03
CA GLY A 90 -1.73 -8.98 -11.49
C GLY A 90 -0.35 -8.76 -12.11
N ASP A 91 -0.32 -8.06 -13.23
CA ASP A 91 0.88 -7.82 -14.04
C ASP A 91 1.66 -6.59 -13.57
N LEU A 92 2.98 -6.63 -13.81
CA LEU A 92 3.91 -5.53 -13.51
C LEU A 92 4.38 -4.84 -14.80
N THR A 93 4.16 -3.52 -14.88
CA THR A 93 4.65 -2.66 -15.97
C THR A 93 5.76 -1.73 -15.48
N LEU A 94 6.87 -1.68 -16.21
CA LEU A 94 7.99 -0.76 -15.95
C LEU A 94 7.99 0.36 -16.99
N SER A 95 7.80 1.61 -16.59
CA SER A 95 7.84 2.75 -17.52
C SER A 95 9.18 3.51 -17.49
N GLY A 96 9.91 3.46 -16.37
CA GLY A 96 11.21 4.08 -16.16
C GLY A 96 12.17 3.21 -15.35
N ALA A 97 13.30 3.78 -14.93
CA ALA A 97 14.22 3.11 -14.01
C ALA A 97 13.68 3.23 -12.57
N HIS A 98 13.58 2.09 -11.87
CA HIS A 98 13.08 2.02 -10.50
C HIS A 98 14.03 1.21 -9.61
N ALA A 99 14.18 1.61 -8.36
CA ALA A 99 14.92 0.88 -7.35
C ALA A 99 13.97 0.38 -6.25
N LEU A 100 14.02 -0.92 -5.96
CA LEU A 100 13.39 -1.53 -4.80
C LEU A 100 14.47 -1.88 -3.78
N ILE A 101 14.53 -1.17 -2.66
CA ILE A 101 15.65 -1.23 -1.72
C ILE A 101 15.20 -1.54 -0.29
N HIS A 102 16.15 -1.83 0.61
CA HIS A 102 15.86 -1.93 2.05
C HIS A 102 15.65 -0.58 2.70
N THR A 103 16.64 0.28 2.65
CA THR A 103 16.50 1.63 3.17
C THR A 103 17.46 2.53 2.42
N SER A 104 17.04 3.76 2.21
CA SER A 104 17.88 4.90 1.80
C SER A 104 18.60 5.52 3.01
N GLY A 105 18.27 5.06 4.22
CA GLY A 105 18.67 5.65 5.50
C GLY A 105 17.58 6.53 6.12
N LEU A 106 16.49 6.81 5.41
CA LEU A 106 15.38 7.66 5.90
C LEU A 106 14.29 6.87 6.65
N THR A 107 14.20 5.57 6.39
CA THR A 107 13.27 4.66 7.07
C THR A 107 13.94 3.89 8.20
N PRO A 108 13.24 3.65 9.32
CA PRO A 108 13.68 2.72 10.36
C PRO A 108 14.02 1.34 9.75
N PRO A 109 15.28 0.86 9.84
CA PRO A 109 15.71 -0.36 9.16
C PRO A 109 15.19 -1.66 9.79
N GLY A 110 14.47 -1.58 10.92
CA GLY A 110 14.10 -2.74 11.73
C GLY A 110 12.78 -3.42 11.34
N TYR A 111 12.40 -3.40 10.07
CA TYR A 111 11.18 -4.06 9.60
C TYR A 111 11.49 -5.42 8.95
N ASP A 112 10.65 -6.40 9.23
CA ASP A 112 10.73 -7.71 8.60
C ASP A 112 10.15 -7.67 7.19
N LEU A 113 10.74 -8.45 6.28
CA LEU A 113 10.12 -8.71 4.98
C LEU A 113 8.96 -9.71 5.11
N PRO A 114 7.93 -9.59 4.26
CA PRO A 114 6.86 -10.58 4.18
C PRO A 114 7.46 -11.94 3.81
N VAL A 115 6.97 -12.99 4.46
CA VAL A 115 7.44 -14.36 4.23
C VAL A 115 6.43 -15.10 3.35
N VAL A 116 6.85 -15.46 2.15
CA VAL A 116 6.04 -16.19 1.17
C VAL A 116 6.70 -17.55 0.98
N ASP A 117 5.95 -18.63 1.20
CA ASP A 117 6.44 -20.03 1.15
C ASP A 117 7.67 -20.33 2.01
N GLY A 118 7.88 -19.54 3.07
CA GLY A 118 9.01 -19.70 3.99
C GLY A 118 10.22 -18.81 3.67
N ASP A 119 10.17 -18.02 2.59
CA ASP A 119 11.25 -17.09 2.24
C ASP A 119 10.83 -15.63 2.43
N PRO A 120 11.69 -14.80 3.05
CA PRO A 120 11.58 -13.34 2.98
C PRO A 120 11.46 -12.90 1.52
N THR A 121 10.48 -12.06 1.19
CA THR A 121 10.13 -11.70 -0.19
C THR A 121 10.15 -10.19 -0.35
N ARG A 122 10.95 -9.71 -1.31
CA ARG A 122 11.06 -8.28 -1.65
C ARG A 122 10.03 -7.90 -2.69
N LEU A 123 9.89 -8.73 -3.73
CA LEU A 123 8.97 -8.52 -4.83
C LEU A 123 8.19 -9.81 -5.07
N LEU A 124 6.86 -9.71 -5.03
CA LEU A 124 5.93 -10.74 -5.44
C LEU A 124 5.04 -10.19 -6.55
N VAL A 125 5.02 -10.84 -7.71
CA VAL A 125 4.11 -10.52 -8.82
C VAL A 125 3.29 -11.77 -9.14
N GLY A 126 1.98 -11.69 -9.04
CA GLY A 126 1.07 -12.80 -9.31
C GLY A 126 0.90 -13.09 -10.80
N GLY A 127 1.01 -12.07 -11.65
CA GLY A 127 1.05 -12.18 -13.11
C GLY A 127 2.48 -12.22 -13.66
N THR A 128 2.72 -11.45 -14.72
CA THR A 128 4.00 -11.39 -15.44
C THR A 128 4.63 -9.99 -15.47
N LEU A 129 5.87 -9.91 -15.95
CA LEU A 129 6.49 -8.65 -16.38
C LEU A 129 5.97 -8.32 -17.78
N VAL A 130 5.22 -7.24 -17.92
CA VAL A 130 4.66 -6.83 -19.21
C VAL A 130 5.78 -6.59 -20.22
N GLN A 131 5.84 -7.43 -21.26
CA GLN A 131 6.95 -7.44 -22.22
C GLN A 131 7.08 -6.14 -23.03
N SER A 132 5.99 -5.37 -23.19
CA SER A 132 6.02 -4.05 -23.83
C SER A 132 6.56 -2.93 -22.94
N SER A 133 6.88 -3.21 -21.68
CA SER A 133 7.52 -2.26 -20.77
C SER A 133 8.82 -1.69 -21.37
N THR A 134 9.16 -0.49 -20.92
CA THR A 134 10.33 0.27 -21.38
C THR A 134 11.32 0.57 -20.26
N GLY A 135 10.92 0.33 -19.02
CA GLY A 135 11.68 0.59 -17.80
C GLY A 135 12.48 -0.61 -17.30
N THR A 136 13.13 -0.41 -16.16
CA THR A 136 14.04 -1.36 -15.54
C THR A 136 13.87 -1.34 -14.03
N LEU A 137 13.96 -2.48 -13.37
CA LEU A 137 13.85 -2.58 -11.91
C LEU A 137 15.15 -3.13 -11.34
N LYS A 138 15.67 -2.50 -10.30
CA LYS A 138 16.79 -3.03 -9.52
C LYS A 138 16.31 -3.36 -8.11
N VAL A 139 16.41 -4.64 -7.71
CA VAL A 139 16.03 -5.13 -6.39
C VAL A 139 17.27 -5.38 -5.56
N THR A 140 17.41 -4.66 -4.45
CA THR A 140 18.59 -4.71 -3.57
C THR A 140 18.22 -4.76 -2.09
N SER A 141 19.04 -5.41 -1.28
CA SER A 141 19.07 -5.21 0.17
C SER A 141 20.04 -4.09 0.56
N ARG A 142 20.12 -3.04 -0.28
CA ARG A 142 21.04 -1.92 -0.08
C ARG A 142 20.85 -1.31 1.32
N ASP A 143 21.99 -0.99 1.94
CA ASP A 143 22.09 -0.36 3.26
C ASP A 143 21.41 -1.16 4.38
N ASP A 144 21.27 -2.48 4.21
CA ASP A 144 21.05 -3.40 5.31
C ASP A 144 22.27 -3.39 6.25
N VAL A 145 22.13 -2.65 7.35
CA VAL A 145 23.17 -2.45 8.37
C VAL A 145 23.25 -3.58 9.39
N THR A 146 22.27 -4.49 9.42
CA THR A 146 22.22 -5.54 10.45
C THR A 146 22.92 -6.82 9.99
N GLY A 147 23.03 -7.05 8.67
CA GLY A 147 23.54 -8.29 8.10
C GLY A 147 22.69 -9.49 8.51
N ALA A 148 21.40 -9.25 8.79
CA ALA A 148 20.45 -10.26 9.19
C ALA A 148 19.80 -10.88 7.95
N ASP A 149 19.69 -12.21 7.94
CA ASP A 149 19.21 -12.98 6.79
C ASP A 149 17.72 -12.65 6.43
N ASP A 150 16.99 -11.95 7.30
CA ASP A 150 15.58 -11.56 7.14
C ASP A 150 15.37 -10.26 6.33
N HIS A 151 16.43 -9.49 6.06
CA HIS A 151 16.38 -8.29 5.22
C HIS A 151 16.75 -8.57 3.75
N VAL A 152 17.10 -9.82 3.48
CA VAL A 152 17.48 -10.35 2.17
C VAL A 152 16.27 -11.03 1.54
N GLY A 153 15.65 -10.35 0.57
CA GLY A 153 14.37 -10.78 0.02
C GLY A 153 14.48 -11.43 -1.36
N ALA A 154 13.60 -12.40 -1.61
CA ALA A 154 13.42 -13.02 -2.90
C ALA A 154 12.62 -12.14 -3.88
N VAL A 155 12.83 -12.38 -5.18
CA VAL A 155 11.92 -11.93 -6.25
C VAL A 155 11.15 -13.14 -6.78
N LYS A 156 9.82 -13.06 -6.76
CA LYS A 156 8.89 -14.13 -7.13
C LYS A 156 7.89 -13.64 -8.19
N MET A 157 7.64 -14.45 -9.22
CA MET A 157 6.75 -14.16 -10.35
C MET A 157 5.81 -15.35 -10.61
N GLY A 158 4.52 -15.09 -10.80
CA GLY A 158 3.52 -16.14 -11.06
C GLY A 158 3.52 -16.66 -12.50
N ASP A 159 3.84 -15.79 -13.48
CA ASP A 159 4.02 -16.17 -14.89
C ASP A 159 5.32 -15.60 -15.48
N THR A 160 6.18 -16.48 -15.97
CA THR A 160 7.45 -16.13 -16.63
C THR A 160 7.49 -16.47 -18.12
N THR A 161 6.33 -16.69 -18.73
CA THR A 161 6.21 -16.95 -20.16
C THR A 161 6.80 -15.80 -20.98
N GLY A 162 7.78 -16.11 -21.83
CA GLY A 162 8.49 -15.12 -22.65
C GLY A 162 9.58 -14.34 -21.89
N LEU A 163 9.88 -14.74 -20.65
CA LEU A 163 10.99 -14.22 -19.86
C LEU A 163 12.12 -15.25 -19.80
N SER A 164 13.34 -14.77 -19.54
CA SER A 164 14.52 -15.60 -19.33
C SER A 164 15.38 -15.04 -18.22
N LEU A 165 16.08 -15.92 -17.51
CA LEU A 165 17.01 -15.60 -16.46
C LEU A 165 18.44 -15.75 -16.97
N ALA A 166 19.31 -14.79 -16.66
CA ALA A 166 20.74 -14.88 -16.93
C ALA A 166 21.57 -14.21 -15.83
N ALA A 167 22.68 -14.85 -15.48
CA ALA A 167 23.69 -14.25 -14.63
C ALA A 167 24.47 -13.17 -15.40
N ARG A 168 24.68 -12.01 -14.78
CA ARG A 168 25.39 -10.86 -15.35
C ARG A 168 26.36 -10.27 -14.32
N SER A 169 27.63 -10.64 -14.42
CA SER A 169 28.68 -10.23 -13.48
C SER A 169 28.36 -10.66 -12.04
N ASP A 170 27.80 -9.74 -11.27
CA ASP A 170 27.46 -9.80 -9.85
C ASP A 170 25.95 -9.72 -9.59
N LEU A 171 25.14 -9.69 -10.65
CA LEU A 171 23.68 -9.63 -10.61
C LEU A 171 23.06 -10.82 -11.34
N ASP A 172 21.84 -11.19 -10.95
CA ASP A 172 20.95 -12.03 -11.74
C ASP A 172 19.91 -11.15 -12.44
N ARG A 173 19.64 -11.43 -13.72
CA ARG A 173 18.74 -10.63 -14.55
C ARG A 173 17.60 -11.45 -15.13
N LEU A 174 16.36 -11.04 -14.85
CA LEU A 174 15.17 -11.47 -15.57
C LEU A 174 14.88 -10.49 -16.73
N TYR A 175 14.71 -10.99 -17.95
CA TYR A 175 14.54 -10.16 -19.16
C TYR A 175 13.61 -10.82 -20.18
N VAL A 176 13.14 -10.05 -21.17
CA VAL A 176 12.30 -10.57 -22.26
C VAL A 176 13.14 -11.38 -23.25
N THR A 177 12.83 -12.66 -23.41
CA THR A 177 13.62 -13.63 -24.19
C THR A 177 13.93 -13.16 -25.60
N ASP A 178 12.90 -12.69 -26.32
CA ASP A 178 13.00 -12.32 -27.74
C ASP A 178 13.77 -11.00 -27.97
N ARG A 179 14.04 -10.23 -26.92
CA ARG A 179 14.79 -8.96 -27.00
C ARG A 179 16.26 -9.11 -26.63
N GLY A 180 16.64 -10.19 -25.94
CA GLY A 180 17.97 -10.35 -25.36
C GLY A 180 18.14 -9.61 -24.02
N GLN A 181 19.30 -9.77 -23.40
CA GLN A 181 19.54 -9.41 -21.99
C GLN A 181 19.67 -7.91 -21.69
N ASP A 182 20.13 -7.11 -22.65
CA ASP A 182 20.45 -5.70 -22.41
C ASP A 182 19.27 -4.73 -22.68
N PRO A 183 18.42 -4.93 -23.69
CA PRO A 183 17.25 -4.06 -23.89
C PRO A 183 16.22 -4.19 -22.77
N ALA A 184 15.60 -3.07 -22.39
CA ALA A 184 14.46 -3.07 -21.50
C ALA A 184 13.24 -3.83 -22.09
N PRO A 185 12.38 -4.41 -21.25
CA PRO A 185 12.43 -4.37 -19.79
C PRO A 185 13.28 -5.49 -19.17
N TRP A 186 13.79 -5.23 -17.97
CA TRP A 186 14.46 -6.24 -17.15
C TRP A 186 14.37 -5.93 -15.67
N ILE A 187 14.58 -6.96 -14.85
CA ILE A 187 14.71 -6.90 -13.40
C ILE A 187 16.08 -7.44 -13.02
N ASP A 188 16.89 -6.62 -12.34
CA ASP A 188 18.17 -7.03 -11.75
C ASP A 188 17.99 -7.32 -10.26
N VAL A 189 18.57 -8.41 -9.80
CA VAL A 189 18.64 -8.82 -8.39
C VAL A 189 20.10 -8.99 -8.02
N ASP A 190 20.47 -8.59 -6.79
CA ASP A 190 21.84 -8.70 -6.27
C ASP A 190 22.02 -9.98 -5.43
N PRO A 191 22.49 -11.10 -6.02
CA PRO A 191 22.78 -12.33 -5.30
C PRO A 191 24.01 -12.24 -4.39
N ALA A 192 24.91 -11.27 -4.60
CA ALA A 192 26.05 -11.07 -3.69
C ALA A 192 25.60 -10.53 -2.33
N ALA A 193 24.47 -9.80 -2.30
CA ALA A 193 23.77 -9.43 -1.07
C ALA A 193 22.95 -10.57 -0.45
N GLY A 194 23.08 -11.80 -0.97
CA GLY A 194 22.32 -12.98 -0.54
C GLY A 194 20.91 -13.05 -1.11
N GLN A 195 20.47 -12.05 -1.87
CA GLN A 195 19.11 -12.06 -2.43
C GLN A 195 19.00 -13.17 -3.45
N THR A 196 17.92 -13.93 -3.35
CA THR A 196 17.68 -15.01 -4.28
C THR A 196 16.71 -14.52 -5.35
N LEU A 197 17.14 -14.58 -6.60
CA LEU A 197 16.18 -14.77 -7.67
C LEU A 197 15.94 -16.28 -7.69
N ASP A 198 14.88 -16.71 -7.00
CA ASP A 198 14.57 -18.13 -6.93
C ASP A 198 14.15 -18.62 -8.32
N GLY A 199 15.13 -19.08 -9.09
CA GLY A 199 14.99 -19.55 -10.47
C GLY A 199 14.31 -20.91 -10.62
N ASP A 200 13.91 -21.57 -9.52
CA ASP A 200 12.98 -22.70 -9.55
C ASP A 200 11.54 -22.26 -9.17
N HIS A 201 11.34 -21.05 -8.62
CA HIS A 201 10.02 -20.43 -8.44
C HIS A 201 9.70 -19.31 -9.45
N ALA A 202 10.69 -18.78 -10.17
CA ALA A 202 10.51 -18.03 -11.41
C ALA A 202 9.99 -18.91 -12.57
N VAL A 203 9.40 -20.09 -12.26
CA VAL A 203 8.91 -21.04 -13.25
C VAL A 203 7.43 -21.38 -13.08
N THR A 204 6.80 -21.30 -11.90
CA THR A 204 5.33 -21.41 -11.73
C THR A 204 5.01 -21.59 -10.24
N ASP A 205 4.73 -20.52 -9.49
CA ASP A 205 3.84 -20.65 -8.34
C ASP A 205 2.45 -20.10 -8.73
N PRO A 206 1.49 -20.96 -9.12
CA PRO A 206 0.13 -20.53 -9.40
C PRO A 206 -0.58 -19.94 -8.16
N GLY A 207 0.03 -19.98 -6.96
CA GLY A 207 -0.44 -19.37 -5.73
C GLY A 207 0.00 -17.92 -5.49
N ALA A 208 0.98 -17.39 -6.23
CA ALA A 208 1.52 -16.03 -6.01
C ALA A 208 0.43 -14.95 -6.04
N ALA A 209 -0.50 -15.03 -7.00
CA ALA A 209 -1.63 -14.12 -7.08
C ALA A 209 -2.58 -14.24 -5.87
N SER A 210 -2.80 -15.46 -5.35
CA SER A 210 -3.68 -15.67 -4.18
C SER A 210 -3.09 -15.09 -2.89
N VAL A 211 -1.78 -15.13 -2.69
CA VAL A 211 -1.11 -14.51 -1.53
C VAL A 211 -1.46 -13.03 -1.39
N VAL A 212 -1.56 -12.32 -2.52
CA VAL A 212 -1.94 -10.90 -2.55
C VAL A 212 -3.45 -10.73 -2.53
N THR A 213 -4.16 -11.39 -3.46
CA THR A 213 -5.61 -11.16 -3.67
C THR A 213 -6.49 -11.63 -2.53
N ASP A 214 -6.07 -12.65 -1.76
CA ASP A 214 -6.83 -13.15 -0.60
C ASP A 214 -6.89 -12.14 0.56
N LEU A 215 -5.99 -11.15 0.61
CA LEU A 215 -5.97 -10.09 1.63
C LEU A 215 -7.04 -9.01 1.35
N PHE A 216 -7.40 -8.78 0.09
CA PHE A 216 -8.25 -7.65 -0.32
C PHE A 216 -9.68 -7.67 0.24
N PRO A 217 -10.38 -8.81 0.36
CA PRO A 217 -11.70 -8.84 0.99
C PRO A 217 -11.68 -8.31 2.44
N ALA A 218 -10.62 -8.61 3.21
CA ALA A 218 -10.45 -8.13 4.57
C ALA A 218 -10.11 -6.64 4.60
N LEU A 219 -9.18 -6.19 3.74
CA LEU A 219 -8.80 -4.77 3.61
C LEU A 219 -9.99 -3.89 3.16
N LEU A 220 -10.83 -4.38 2.26
CA LEU A 220 -12.05 -3.70 1.83
C LEU A 220 -13.08 -3.61 2.97
N ALA A 221 -13.29 -4.70 3.71
CA ALA A 221 -14.17 -4.69 4.87
C ALA A 221 -13.67 -3.73 5.95
N GLN A 222 -12.35 -3.69 6.17
CA GLN A 222 -11.69 -2.75 7.07
C GLN A 222 -11.90 -1.29 6.62
N GLY A 223 -11.66 -0.98 5.36
CA GLY A 223 -11.88 0.34 4.79
C GLY A 223 -13.31 0.82 5.02
N ARG A 224 -14.31 -0.01 4.75
CA ARG A 224 -15.73 0.31 5.00
C ARG A 224 -16.04 0.50 6.49
N ALA A 225 -15.50 -0.34 7.36
CA ALA A 225 -15.67 -0.21 8.80
C ALA A 225 -15.11 1.12 9.33
N LEU A 226 -14.01 1.62 8.75
CA LEU A 226 -13.45 2.93 9.06
C LEU A 226 -14.35 4.09 8.59
N GLN A 227 -15.01 3.96 7.44
CA GLN A 227 -15.90 5.01 6.89
C GLN A 227 -17.16 5.21 7.71
N ASP A 228 -17.81 4.11 8.08
CA ASP A 228 -19.08 4.18 8.78
C ASP A 228 -18.90 4.73 10.21
N GLY A 229 -17.66 4.78 10.71
CA GLY A 229 -17.37 5.00 12.13
C GLY A 229 -18.03 3.93 13.02
N THR A 230 -18.61 2.89 12.41
CA THR A 230 -19.41 1.84 13.04
C THR A 230 -18.64 0.54 13.18
N GLY A 231 -17.47 0.60 13.80
CA GLY A 231 -17.31 -0.32 14.92
C GLY A 231 -18.45 0.00 15.87
N THR A 232 -19.53 -0.77 15.86
CA THR A 232 -20.84 -0.40 16.41
C THR A 232 -20.88 -0.26 17.94
N ASP A 233 -19.79 0.08 18.61
CA ASP A 233 -19.78 0.59 19.96
C ASP A 233 -18.50 1.41 20.22
N THR A 234 -18.67 2.70 20.52
CA THR A 234 -17.88 3.60 21.41
C THR A 234 -16.34 3.61 21.51
N ALA A 235 -15.55 2.90 20.70
CA ALA A 235 -14.07 2.98 20.75
C ALA A 235 -13.41 3.92 19.71
N ALA A 236 -14.19 4.49 18.78
CA ALA A 236 -13.71 5.49 17.84
C ALA A 236 -14.09 6.91 18.32
N GLY A 237 -13.09 7.76 18.51
CA GLY A 237 -13.28 9.20 18.71
C GLY A 237 -13.47 9.92 17.37
N THR A 238 -14.22 11.02 17.39
CA THR A 238 -14.30 11.92 16.23
C THR A 238 -13.13 12.90 16.30
N ALA A 239 -12.21 12.82 15.34
CA ALA A 239 -11.25 13.89 15.12
C ALA A 239 -11.96 15.11 14.53
N THR A 240 -11.48 16.29 14.86
CA THR A 240 -12.01 17.55 14.31
C THR A 240 -10.93 18.27 13.53
N LEU A 241 -11.34 18.94 12.46
CA LEU A 241 -10.50 19.81 11.65
C LEU A 241 -11.05 21.25 11.73
N ALA A 242 -10.22 22.17 12.18
CA ALA A 242 -10.53 23.60 12.20
C ALA A 242 -9.51 24.36 11.34
N ALA A 243 -9.95 25.41 10.64
CA ALA A 243 -9.03 26.26 9.90
C ALA A 243 -8.30 27.22 10.84
N ASP A 244 -6.99 27.37 10.65
CA ASP A 244 -6.13 28.40 11.24
C ASP A 244 -5.31 29.07 10.14
N GLY A 245 -5.86 30.13 9.55
CA GLY A 245 -5.30 30.76 8.35
C GLY A 245 -5.33 29.80 7.16
N ASP A 246 -4.15 29.50 6.62
CA ASP A 246 -3.95 28.54 5.52
C ASP A 246 -3.69 27.10 6.02
N ARG A 247 -3.72 26.87 7.33
CA ARG A 247 -3.43 25.58 7.96
C ARG A 247 -4.70 24.93 8.49
N GLY A 248 -4.71 23.61 8.54
CA GLY A 248 -5.70 22.83 9.28
C GLY A 248 -5.18 22.49 10.67
N VAL A 249 -6.00 22.65 11.71
CA VAL A 249 -5.73 22.23 13.09
C VAL A 249 -6.58 21.01 13.39
N VAL A 250 -5.92 19.89 13.65
CA VAL A 250 -6.51 18.60 13.97
C VAL A 250 -6.51 18.40 15.49
N THR A 251 -7.67 18.10 16.07
CA THR A 251 -7.76 17.67 17.48
C THR A 251 -8.07 16.20 17.55
N LEU A 252 -7.24 15.45 18.28
CA LEU A 252 -7.41 14.02 18.56
C LEU A 252 -7.84 13.79 20.00
N THR A 253 -8.62 12.74 20.23
CA THR A 253 -8.92 12.22 21.56
C THR A 253 -7.88 11.17 21.93
N PRO A 254 -7.14 11.31 23.05
CA PRO A 254 -6.16 10.30 23.48
C PRO A 254 -6.78 8.93 23.70
N GLY A 255 -6.05 7.87 23.34
CA GLY A 255 -6.39 6.51 23.71
C GLY A 255 -7.56 5.90 22.94
N VAL A 256 -7.96 6.47 21.80
CA VAL A 256 -9.03 5.95 20.92
C VAL A 256 -8.61 6.03 19.45
N VAL A 257 -9.29 5.28 18.58
CA VAL A 257 -9.14 5.45 17.14
C VAL A 257 -9.81 6.75 16.73
N ASN A 258 -9.09 7.68 16.14
CA ASN A 258 -9.63 8.98 15.75
C ASN A 258 -9.96 8.98 14.27
N VAL A 259 -11.24 9.13 13.91
CA VAL A 259 -11.67 9.23 12.52
C VAL A 259 -12.04 10.67 12.19
N LEU A 260 -11.37 11.25 11.19
CA LEU A 260 -11.74 12.52 10.57
C LEU A 260 -12.35 12.23 9.20
N ARG A 261 -13.65 12.47 9.05
CA ARG A 261 -14.30 12.45 7.75
C ARG A 261 -14.25 13.85 7.14
N VAL A 262 -13.64 13.99 5.97
CA VAL A 262 -13.34 15.29 5.36
C VAL A 262 -13.42 15.19 3.84
N SER A 263 -13.81 16.26 3.14
CA SER A 263 -13.78 16.26 1.68
C SER A 263 -12.38 16.49 1.15
N ALA A 264 -12.07 15.96 -0.04
CA ALA A 264 -10.79 16.27 -0.70
C ALA A 264 -10.58 17.77 -0.92
N ALA A 265 -11.66 18.54 -1.16
CA ALA A 265 -11.60 19.99 -1.30
C ALA A 265 -11.21 20.71 0.00
N ASP A 266 -11.71 20.24 1.15
CA ASP A 266 -11.35 20.82 2.45
C ASP A 266 -9.90 20.50 2.84
N LEU A 267 -9.39 19.32 2.44
CA LEU A 267 -7.98 18.97 2.59
C LEU A 267 -7.09 19.86 1.71
N ASP A 268 -7.46 20.05 0.45
CA ASP A 268 -6.69 20.87 -0.50
C ASP A 268 -6.61 22.35 -0.08
N ALA A 269 -7.62 22.85 0.64
CA ALA A 269 -7.61 24.19 1.22
C ALA A 269 -6.56 24.39 2.32
N SER A 270 -5.96 23.31 2.85
CA SER A 270 -4.95 23.36 3.91
C SER A 270 -3.53 23.17 3.35
N THR A 271 -2.62 24.09 3.65
CA THR A 271 -1.19 23.96 3.29
C THR A 271 -0.46 22.92 4.14
N SER A 272 -0.95 22.66 5.36
CA SER A 272 -0.49 21.61 6.28
C SER A 272 -1.57 21.28 7.31
N LEU A 273 -1.46 20.13 7.97
CA LEU A 273 -2.28 19.77 9.14
C LEU A 273 -1.43 19.76 10.42
N GLN A 274 -1.89 20.40 11.47
CA GLN A 274 -1.21 20.50 12.76
C GLN A 274 -2.02 19.89 13.89
N PHE A 275 -1.38 19.10 14.75
CA PHE A 275 -2.05 18.51 15.89
C PHE A 275 -2.13 19.48 17.08
N ALA A 276 -3.34 19.69 17.59
CA ALA A 276 -3.59 20.45 18.82
C ALA A 276 -3.37 19.57 20.06
N GLY A 277 -2.12 19.46 20.49
CA GLY A 277 -1.73 18.71 21.69
C GLY A 277 -1.50 17.22 21.41
N THR A 278 -2.57 16.44 21.28
CA THR A 278 -2.46 14.98 21.07
C THR A 278 -2.10 14.64 19.63
N THR A 279 -1.06 13.81 19.45
CA THR A 279 -0.54 13.36 18.14
C THR A 279 -0.83 11.88 17.90
N PRO A 280 -0.74 11.40 16.65
CA PRO A 280 -0.87 9.97 16.34
C PRO A 280 0.15 9.11 17.09
N SER A 281 -0.30 7.95 17.55
CA SER A 281 0.47 6.95 18.29
C SER A 281 -0.21 5.58 18.20
N ALA A 282 0.43 4.53 18.71
CA ALA A 282 -0.13 3.19 18.74
C ALA A 282 -1.50 3.12 19.46
N ASP A 283 -1.66 3.90 20.52
CA ASP A 283 -2.88 3.99 21.32
C ASP A 283 -3.84 5.10 20.87
N THR A 284 -3.39 6.01 19.99
CA THR A 284 -4.17 7.13 19.45
C THR A 284 -4.03 7.19 17.91
N PRO A 285 -4.43 6.15 17.17
CA PRO A 285 -4.29 6.13 15.72
C PRO A 285 -5.23 7.15 15.07
N PHE A 286 -4.83 7.68 13.93
CA PHE A 286 -5.56 8.72 13.19
C PHE A 286 -5.91 8.25 11.78
N VAL A 287 -7.20 8.23 11.48
CA VAL A 287 -7.75 7.85 10.19
C VAL A 287 -8.40 9.07 9.56
N VAL A 288 -8.01 9.38 8.34
CA VAL A 288 -8.64 10.39 7.50
C VAL A 288 -9.47 9.68 6.45
N ASP A 289 -10.79 9.70 6.62
CA ASP A 289 -11.75 9.20 5.66
C ASP A 289 -12.06 10.30 4.64
N VAL A 290 -11.48 10.17 3.45
CA VAL A 290 -11.57 11.18 2.41
C VAL A 290 -12.83 10.94 1.58
N THR A 291 -13.67 11.97 1.52
CA THR A 291 -14.92 11.95 0.76
C THR A 291 -14.83 12.82 -0.49
N GLY A 292 -15.57 12.44 -1.52
CA GLY A 292 -15.58 13.16 -2.79
C GLY A 292 -16.37 12.40 -3.85
N PRO A 293 -16.23 12.82 -5.12
CA PRO A 293 -16.79 12.08 -6.26
C PRO A 293 -16.06 10.73 -6.46
N ASP A 294 -16.63 9.86 -7.30
CA ASP A 294 -16.06 8.54 -7.62
C ASP A 294 -14.65 8.64 -8.25
N ASP A 295 -14.36 9.74 -8.95
CA ASP A 295 -13.07 10.13 -9.50
C ASP A 295 -12.37 11.16 -8.60
N LEU A 296 -11.80 10.67 -7.51
CA LEU A 296 -11.24 11.49 -6.45
C LEU A 296 -9.90 12.11 -6.88
N SER A 297 -9.71 13.40 -6.63
CA SER A 297 -8.39 14.05 -6.67
C SER A 297 -8.13 14.63 -5.29
N VAL A 298 -7.08 14.14 -4.62
CA VAL A 298 -6.74 14.55 -3.25
C VAL A 298 -5.29 15.00 -3.19
N ARG A 299 -5.08 16.22 -2.68
CA ARG A 299 -3.78 16.66 -2.19
C ARG A 299 -3.73 16.38 -0.70
N ILE A 300 -2.82 15.51 -0.28
CA ILE A 300 -2.55 15.24 1.12
C ILE A 300 -1.62 16.34 1.65
N PRO A 301 -2.07 17.18 2.60
CA PRO A 301 -1.19 18.17 3.21
C PRO A 301 -0.19 17.48 4.13
N PRO A 302 1.05 18.00 4.22
CA PRO A 302 2.01 17.47 5.17
C PRO A 302 1.50 17.63 6.61
N LEU A 303 1.73 16.61 7.43
CA LEU A 303 1.51 16.68 8.87
C LEU A 303 2.67 17.46 9.51
N ARG A 304 2.37 18.35 10.46
CA ARG A 304 3.35 19.22 11.12
C ARG A 304 3.07 19.34 12.62
N GLY A 305 4.11 19.59 13.40
CA GLY A 305 4.02 19.68 14.86
C GLY A 305 5.40 19.64 15.52
N GLU A 306 5.42 19.72 16.85
CA GLU A 306 6.68 19.80 17.62
C GLU A 306 7.60 18.59 17.38
N ALA A 307 7.03 17.39 17.24
CA ALA A 307 7.78 16.15 16.96
C ALA A 307 8.20 16.00 15.48
N MET A 308 7.75 16.89 14.59
CA MET A 308 8.12 16.91 13.17
C MET A 308 8.20 18.36 12.67
N PRO A 309 9.24 19.11 13.09
CA PRO A 309 9.38 20.53 12.73
C PRO A 309 9.83 20.73 11.28
N GLY A 310 10.25 19.67 10.58
CA GLY A 310 10.77 19.70 9.21
C GLY A 310 10.50 18.40 8.44
N GLN A 311 11.22 18.19 7.34
CA GLN A 311 11.20 16.90 6.63
C GLN A 311 11.89 15.84 7.50
N PRO A 312 11.38 14.61 7.53
CA PRO A 312 12.05 13.50 8.20
C PRO A 312 13.45 13.25 7.64
N ASP A 313 14.34 12.78 8.51
CA ASP A 313 15.69 12.38 8.15
C ASP A 313 16.11 11.13 8.95
N ALA A 314 17.30 10.61 8.66
CA ALA A 314 17.83 9.41 9.30
C ALA A 314 17.92 9.51 10.84
N ASP A 315 18.14 10.72 11.37
CA ASP A 315 18.25 10.97 12.81
C ASP A 315 16.87 11.30 13.42
N HIS A 316 15.91 11.72 12.60
CA HIS A 316 14.56 12.13 12.97
C HIS A 316 13.53 11.47 12.05
N PRO A 317 13.32 10.15 12.17
CA PRO A 317 12.34 9.44 11.33
C PRO A 317 10.93 9.95 11.62
N ASN A 318 10.00 9.76 10.67
CA ASN A 318 8.62 10.19 10.85
C ASN A 318 7.94 9.43 12.02
N PRO A 319 7.57 10.11 13.13
CA PRO A 319 7.00 9.43 14.29
C PRO A 319 5.52 9.08 14.14
N TRP A 320 4.83 9.62 13.11
CA TRP A 320 3.39 9.49 12.94
C TRP A 320 2.99 8.55 11.81
N ALA A 321 3.85 8.33 10.83
CA ALA A 321 3.59 7.50 9.65
C ALA A 321 2.99 6.10 9.98
N PRO A 322 3.47 5.36 10.99
CA PRO A 322 2.89 4.06 11.35
C PRO A 322 1.44 4.11 11.89
N TYR A 323 0.94 5.29 12.25
CA TYR A 323 -0.31 5.47 12.99
C TYR A 323 -1.34 6.33 12.26
N VAL A 324 -1.06 6.68 10.99
CA VAL A 324 -1.95 7.49 10.15
C VAL A 324 -2.45 6.65 8.97
N THR A 325 -3.74 6.73 8.67
CA THR A 325 -4.34 6.06 7.50
C THR A 325 -5.19 7.05 6.70
N TRP A 326 -4.92 7.15 5.40
CA TRP A 326 -5.73 7.87 4.42
C TRP A 326 -6.65 6.86 3.74
N ASN A 327 -7.91 6.82 4.17
CA ASN A 327 -8.90 5.89 3.66
C ASN A 327 -9.61 6.49 2.44
N LEU A 328 -9.47 5.85 1.29
CA LEU A 328 -10.07 6.25 0.01
C LEU A 328 -11.12 5.23 -0.47
N THR A 329 -11.46 4.25 0.38
CA THR A 329 -12.35 3.14 0.06
C THR A 329 -13.67 3.61 -0.56
N GLY A 330 -14.15 2.91 -1.57
CA GLY A 330 -15.43 3.21 -2.23
C GLY A 330 -15.35 4.26 -3.34
N ALA A 331 -14.22 4.95 -3.54
CA ALA A 331 -13.96 5.65 -4.78
C ALA A 331 -13.76 4.64 -5.93
N ARG A 332 -14.05 5.03 -7.17
CA ARG A 332 -13.72 4.21 -8.34
C ARG A 332 -12.24 4.36 -8.70
N SER A 333 -11.78 5.60 -8.71
CA SER A 333 -10.40 5.97 -9.05
C SER A 333 -9.97 7.15 -8.20
N ALA A 334 -8.68 7.22 -7.86
CA ALA A 334 -8.13 8.33 -7.10
C ALA A 334 -6.77 8.78 -7.66
N VAL A 335 -6.52 10.09 -7.64
CA VAL A 335 -5.19 10.67 -7.79
C VAL A 335 -4.77 11.26 -6.45
N VAL A 336 -3.68 10.74 -5.89
CA VAL A 336 -3.08 11.24 -4.65
C VAL A 336 -1.85 12.05 -4.98
N THR A 337 -1.81 13.30 -4.52
CA THR A 337 -0.66 14.20 -4.59
C THR A 337 -0.27 14.67 -3.19
N GLY A 338 0.91 15.28 -3.04
CA GLY A 338 1.35 15.84 -1.75
C GLY A 338 2.84 16.16 -1.70
N ASP A 339 3.22 17.00 -0.74
CA ASP A 339 4.61 17.45 -0.50
C ASP A 339 5.32 16.66 0.62
N LEU A 340 4.58 15.76 1.28
CA LEU A 340 5.03 14.66 2.14
C LEU A 340 3.75 13.91 2.54
N VAL A 341 3.59 12.66 2.10
CA VAL A 341 2.41 11.87 2.49
C VAL A 341 2.79 11.05 3.72
N THR A 342 2.47 11.56 4.90
CA THR A 342 2.66 10.84 6.16
C THR A 342 1.48 9.91 6.43
N GLY A 343 1.74 8.61 6.50
CA GLY A 343 0.72 7.60 6.76
C GLY A 343 0.48 6.68 5.59
N SER A 344 -0.28 5.62 5.86
CA SER A 344 -0.62 4.62 4.85
C SER A 344 -1.84 5.04 4.03
N VAL A 345 -1.83 4.77 2.72
CA VAL A 345 -2.96 4.98 1.81
C VAL A 345 -3.73 3.65 1.67
N LEU A 346 -5.01 3.64 2.05
CA LEU A 346 -5.89 2.48 1.97
C LEU A 346 -6.95 2.72 0.89
N ALA A 347 -6.76 2.07 -0.26
CA ALA A 347 -7.61 2.22 -1.45
C ALA A 347 -7.95 0.85 -2.10
N PRO A 348 -8.45 -0.13 -1.31
CA PRO A 348 -8.49 -1.54 -1.71
C PRO A 348 -9.42 -1.84 -2.90
N ASP A 349 -10.38 -0.97 -3.20
CA ASP A 349 -11.30 -1.08 -4.34
C ASP A 349 -11.12 0.04 -5.37
N VAL A 350 -9.99 0.77 -5.32
CA VAL A 350 -9.75 2.00 -6.08
C VAL A 350 -8.61 1.83 -7.08
N ASP A 351 -8.82 2.28 -8.31
CA ASP A 351 -7.74 2.45 -9.29
C ASP A 351 -6.94 3.72 -8.92
N LEU A 352 -5.78 3.54 -8.32
CA LEU A 352 -4.99 4.61 -7.69
C LEU A 352 -3.85 5.08 -8.62
N THR A 353 -3.77 6.39 -8.82
CA THR A 353 -2.55 7.07 -9.29
C THR A 353 -1.90 7.79 -8.12
N LEU A 354 -0.66 7.43 -7.82
CA LEU A 354 0.15 8.08 -6.79
C LEU A 354 1.15 9.02 -7.46
N ASP A 355 0.87 10.31 -7.41
CA ASP A 355 1.66 11.39 -8.03
C ASP A 355 2.11 12.39 -6.96
N ALA A 356 2.81 11.89 -5.95
CA ALA A 356 3.34 12.72 -4.88
C ALA A 356 4.62 13.43 -5.35
N ASN A 357 4.82 14.69 -4.94
CA ASN A 357 6.03 15.45 -5.24
C ASN A 357 7.20 15.11 -4.28
N SER A 358 6.94 14.25 -3.31
CA SER A 358 7.78 13.96 -2.14
C SER A 358 7.50 12.54 -1.66
N PRO A 359 8.30 11.96 -0.75
CA PRO A 359 8.06 10.61 -0.28
C PRO A 359 6.67 10.40 0.32
N VAL A 360 6.14 9.20 0.07
CA VAL A 360 5.07 8.59 0.85
C VAL A 360 5.72 7.76 1.95
N GLU A 361 5.47 8.12 3.19
CA GLU A 361 5.99 7.43 4.37
C GLU A 361 4.87 6.61 4.99
N GLY A 362 4.79 5.34 4.63
CA GLY A 362 3.66 4.49 4.97
C GLY A 362 3.58 3.23 4.12
N GLN A 363 2.38 2.67 4.08
CA GLN A 363 2.02 1.59 3.16
C GLN A 363 1.06 2.10 2.09
N VAL A 364 1.02 1.43 0.94
CA VAL A 364 0.06 1.72 -0.13
C VAL A 364 -0.72 0.45 -0.46
N VAL A 365 -2.03 0.50 -0.30
CA VAL A 365 -2.95 -0.57 -0.69
C VAL A 365 -3.86 -0.04 -1.80
N ALA A 366 -3.90 -0.71 -2.95
CA ALA A 366 -4.71 -0.28 -4.09
C ALA A 366 -5.31 -1.46 -4.85
N LYS A 367 -6.44 -1.26 -5.54
CA LYS A 367 -6.95 -2.25 -6.50
C LYS A 367 -6.00 -2.34 -7.69
N ALA A 368 -5.73 -1.22 -8.34
CA ALA A 368 -4.68 -1.08 -9.35
C ALA A 368 -3.84 0.15 -9.02
N LEU A 369 -2.54 0.16 -9.38
CA LEU A 369 -1.64 1.24 -9.00
C LEU A 369 -0.79 1.74 -10.16
N VAL A 370 -0.78 3.06 -10.35
CA VAL A 370 0.22 3.76 -11.15
C VAL A 370 1.00 4.68 -10.22
N THR A 371 2.31 4.52 -10.14
CA THR A 371 3.17 5.54 -9.49
C THR A 371 3.65 6.51 -10.56
N ALA A 372 3.47 7.81 -10.35
CA ALA A 372 3.83 8.87 -11.31
C ALA A 372 4.87 9.85 -10.75
N GLY A 373 5.07 9.87 -9.44
CA GLY A 373 6.02 10.72 -8.74
C GLY A 373 6.37 10.20 -7.35
N GLY A 374 7.36 10.83 -6.72
CA GLY A 374 7.74 10.59 -5.33
C GLY A 374 8.53 9.30 -5.10
N GLU A 375 8.90 9.07 -3.86
CA GLU A 375 9.46 7.80 -3.38
C GLU A 375 8.43 7.17 -2.43
N ILE A 376 8.55 5.87 -2.16
CA ILE A 376 7.75 5.21 -1.14
C ILE A 376 8.71 4.68 -0.08
N HIS A 377 8.58 5.18 1.14
CA HIS A 377 9.41 4.82 2.30
C HIS A 377 8.60 3.95 3.25
N THR A 378 9.18 2.85 3.70
CA THR A 378 8.46 1.84 4.49
C THR A 378 8.15 2.34 5.90
N TYR A 379 6.87 2.54 6.19
CA TYR A 379 6.39 2.63 7.56
C TYR A 379 5.19 1.70 7.71
N LEU A 380 5.43 0.50 8.22
CA LEU A 380 4.36 -0.48 8.46
C LEU A 380 3.39 0.05 9.52
N SER A 381 2.10 -0.16 9.29
CA SER A 381 1.06 0.23 10.22
C SER A 381 1.23 -0.51 11.55
N ALA A 382 1.24 0.24 12.66
CA ALA A 382 1.62 -0.28 13.97
C ALA A 382 0.63 0.10 15.08
N ALA A 383 -0.61 0.44 14.72
CA ALA A 383 -1.66 0.77 15.69
C ALA A 383 -2.13 -0.45 16.50
N ASP A 384 -2.83 -0.23 17.61
CA ASP A 384 -3.51 -1.33 18.30
C ASP A 384 -4.91 -1.54 17.72
N CYS A 385 -5.22 -2.78 17.34
CA CYS A 385 -6.62 -3.20 17.12
C CYS A 385 -7.39 -3.07 18.43
N ARG A 386 -8.54 -2.38 18.40
CA ARG A 386 -9.38 -2.22 19.59
C ARG A 386 -10.70 -2.95 19.40
N PRO A 387 -11.04 -3.91 20.30
CA PRO A 387 -12.34 -4.53 20.25
C PRO A 387 -13.39 -3.44 20.43
N ALA A 388 -14.45 -3.50 19.63
CA ALA A 388 -15.62 -2.68 19.90
C ALA A 388 -16.10 -3.03 21.33
N PRO A 389 -16.28 -2.06 22.25
CA PRO A 389 -16.91 -2.31 23.53
C PRO A 389 -18.14 -3.18 23.32
N SER A 390 -18.25 -4.27 24.08
CA SER A 390 -19.44 -5.10 24.01
C SER A 390 -20.64 -4.21 24.29
N PRO A 391 -21.73 -4.27 23.49
CA PRO A 391 -22.96 -3.58 23.84
C PRO A 391 -23.28 -4.01 25.26
N THR A 392 -23.28 -3.06 26.19
CA THR A 392 -23.68 -3.36 27.55
C THR A 392 -25.15 -3.68 27.43
N ASP A 393 -25.55 -4.94 27.60
CA ASP A 393 -26.95 -5.34 27.59
C ASP A 393 -27.71 -4.37 28.49
N SER A 394 -28.40 -3.44 27.86
CA SER A 394 -29.24 -2.50 28.56
C SER A 394 -30.39 -3.36 29.03
N THR A 395 -30.26 -3.87 30.24
CA THR A 395 -31.32 -4.56 30.97
C THR A 395 -32.40 -3.53 31.20
N THR A 396 -33.18 -3.28 30.15
CA THR A 396 -34.49 -2.69 30.26
C THR A 396 -35.26 -3.64 31.16
N THR A 397 -35.29 -3.30 32.44
CA THR A 397 -36.16 -3.95 33.41
C THR A 397 -37.53 -3.92 32.77
N PRO A 398 -38.18 -5.08 32.51
CA PRO A 398 -39.48 -5.11 31.85
C PRO A 398 -40.38 -4.13 32.58
N ALA A 399 -40.83 -3.08 31.87
CA ALA A 399 -41.75 -2.14 32.46
C ALA A 399 -42.94 -2.94 32.97
N THR A 400 -43.21 -2.85 34.27
CA THR A 400 -44.41 -3.41 34.88
C THR A 400 -45.60 -3.02 34.02
N PRO A 401 -46.45 -3.95 33.57
CA PRO A 401 -47.57 -3.63 32.69
C PRO A 401 -48.39 -2.54 33.36
N THR A 402 -48.35 -1.34 32.78
CA THR A 402 -49.19 -0.24 33.22
C THR A 402 -50.56 -0.49 32.60
N ASP A 403 -51.60 -0.45 33.44
CA ASP A 403 -52.97 -0.71 33.04
C ASP A 403 -53.34 0.07 31.77
N SER A 404 -53.86 -0.67 30.80
CA SER A 404 -54.25 -0.16 29.48
C SER A 404 -55.19 1.04 29.64
N PRO A 405 -54.86 2.23 29.10
CA PRO A 405 -55.80 3.34 29.11
C PRO A 405 -57.01 2.95 28.26
N THR A 406 -58.19 3.05 28.88
CA THR A 406 -59.47 2.84 28.21
C THR A 406 -59.57 3.80 27.02
N VAL A 407 -59.53 3.25 25.80
CA VAL A 407 -59.64 4.01 24.56
C VAL A 407 -61.03 4.63 24.49
N THR A 408 -61.10 5.96 24.56
CA THR A 408 -62.34 6.70 24.27
C THR A 408 -62.51 6.72 22.74
N PRO A 409 -63.66 6.27 22.20
CA PRO A 409 -63.86 6.20 20.75
C PRO A 409 -63.78 7.60 20.13
N THR A 410 -62.83 7.78 19.21
CA THR A 410 -62.70 8.98 18.38
C THR A 410 -63.90 9.05 17.41
N PRO A 411 -64.55 10.22 17.25
CA PRO A 411 -65.67 10.37 16.32
C PRO A 411 -65.23 10.13 14.86
N PRO A 412 -66.14 9.65 14.00
CA PRO A 412 -65.84 9.30 12.61
C PRO A 412 -65.37 10.54 11.82
N VAL A 413 -64.19 10.43 11.21
CA VAL A 413 -63.64 11.45 10.34
C VAL A 413 -64.43 11.49 9.03
N THR A 414 -64.94 12.66 8.66
CA THR A 414 -65.64 12.89 7.39
C THR A 414 -64.63 12.84 6.24
N PRO A 415 -64.89 12.11 5.13
CA PRO A 415 -63.94 12.02 4.03
C PRO A 415 -63.78 13.35 3.30
N THR A 416 -62.54 13.88 3.30
CA THR A 416 -62.16 15.03 2.48
C THR A 416 -61.95 14.57 1.04
N VAL A 417 -62.69 15.17 0.12
CA VAL A 417 -62.58 14.97 -1.33
C VAL A 417 -61.20 15.37 -1.85
N THR A 418 -60.51 14.43 -2.51
CA THR A 418 -59.28 14.66 -3.27
C THR A 418 -59.59 15.46 -4.55
N PRO A 419 -58.95 16.61 -4.80
CA PRO A 419 -59.13 17.34 -6.06
C PRO A 419 -58.49 16.59 -7.23
N THR A 420 -59.25 16.51 -8.33
CA THR A 420 -58.86 15.97 -9.63
C THR A 420 -57.69 16.77 -10.23
N PRO A 421 -56.60 16.12 -10.69
CA PRO A 421 -55.54 16.82 -11.41
C PRO A 421 -56.00 17.19 -12.83
N THR A 422 -56.00 18.50 -13.12
CA THR A 422 -56.22 19.05 -14.46
C THR A 422 -54.97 18.80 -15.31
N GLY A 423 -55.14 18.04 -16.39
CA GLY A 423 -54.07 17.77 -17.35
C GLY A 423 -53.65 19.01 -18.13
N SER A 424 -52.33 19.16 -18.33
CA SER A 424 -51.75 20.02 -19.35
C SER A 424 -50.71 19.20 -20.11
N SER A 425 -51.10 18.73 -21.29
CA SER A 425 -50.22 18.07 -22.24
C SER A 425 -49.57 19.12 -23.14
N THR A 426 -48.28 19.38 -22.95
CA THR A 426 -47.48 20.15 -23.91
C THR A 426 -46.62 19.16 -24.71
N THR A 427 -47.00 18.96 -25.97
CA THR A 427 -46.26 18.16 -26.95
C THR A 427 -45.08 18.99 -27.45
N THR A 428 -43.85 18.58 -27.13
CA THR A 428 -42.64 19.12 -27.75
C THR A 428 -42.13 18.10 -28.78
N ALA A 429 -41.98 18.56 -30.03
CA ALA A 429 -41.55 17.78 -31.17
C ALA A 429 -40.10 17.23 -31.00
N PRO A 430 -39.75 16.11 -31.66
CA PRO A 430 -38.40 15.58 -31.62
C PRO A 430 -37.46 16.45 -32.47
N VAL A 431 -36.43 16.99 -31.84
CA VAL A 431 -35.30 17.61 -32.56
C VAL A 431 -34.34 16.51 -33.03
N THR A 432 -34.15 16.45 -34.34
CA THR A 432 -33.15 15.64 -35.04
C THR A 432 -31.74 16.14 -34.68
N PRO A 433 -30.79 15.29 -34.25
CA PRO A 433 -29.41 15.72 -34.04
C PRO A 433 -28.73 15.95 -35.40
N THR A 434 -28.34 17.19 -35.66
CA THR A 434 -27.43 17.57 -36.75
C THR A 434 -26.00 17.27 -36.30
N SER A 435 -25.37 16.27 -36.89
CA SER A 435 -23.93 16.05 -36.82
C SER A 435 -23.21 17.20 -37.53
N THR A 436 -22.49 18.02 -36.77
CA THR A 436 -21.60 19.03 -37.33
C THR A 436 -20.19 18.47 -37.30
N ASP A 437 -19.76 17.93 -38.45
CA ASP A 437 -18.39 17.56 -38.72
C ASP A 437 -17.55 18.84 -38.70
N THR A 438 -16.60 18.93 -37.78
CA THR A 438 -15.63 20.03 -37.74
C THR A 438 -14.28 19.45 -38.10
N ASP A 439 -13.91 19.61 -39.36
CA ASP A 439 -12.56 19.39 -39.89
C ASP A 439 -11.54 20.17 -39.04
N LEU A 440 -10.72 19.44 -38.28
CA LEU A 440 -9.49 19.97 -37.70
C LEU A 440 -8.39 19.93 -38.77
N PRO A 441 -7.68 21.04 -39.06
CA PRO A 441 -6.60 21.01 -40.03
C PRO A 441 -5.41 20.21 -39.49
N LEU A 442 -4.99 19.24 -40.29
CA LEU A 442 -3.76 18.47 -40.18
C LEU A 442 -2.54 19.41 -40.21
N VAL A 443 -1.88 19.60 -39.06
CA VAL A 443 -0.57 20.27 -38.98
C VAL A 443 0.50 19.22 -39.29
N VAL A 444 1.03 19.28 -40.51
CA VAL A 444 2.23 18.54 -40.92
C VAL A 444 3.46 19.29 -40.40
N PRO A 445 4.34 18.68 -39.57
CA PRO A 445 5.60 19.32 -39.21
C PRO A 445 6.52 19.32 -40.44
N THR A 446 6.78 20.51 -40.97
CA THR A 446 7.76 20.73 -42.03
C THR A 446 9.15 20.74 -41.42
N ALA A 447 9.95 19.71 -41.71
CA ALA A 447 11.37 19.67 -41.42
C ALA A 447 12.09 20.74 -42.27
N SER A 448 12.67 21.75 -41.60
CA SER A 448 13.54 22.73 -42.25
C SER A 448 14.98 22.19 -42.25
N ALA A 449 15.45 21.79 -43.43
CA ALA A 449 16.85 21.48 -43.67
C ALA A 449 17.65 22.78 -43.74
N GLY A 450 18.42 23.07 -42.70
CA GLY A 450 19.45 24.10 -42.68
C GLY A 450 20.81 23.50 -43.00
N THR A 451 21.27 23.68 -44.23
CA THR A 451 22.65 23.42 -44.67
C THR A 451 23.61 24.43 -44.05
N GLY A 452 24.57 23.95 -43.25
CA GLY A 452 25.73 24.70 -42.77
C GLY A 452 27.01 23.86 -42.88
N THR A 453 27.91 24.29 -43.76
CA THR A 453 29.22 23.72 -44.15
C THR A 453 30.26 23.90 -43.02
N PRO A 454 31.35 23.09 -42.95
CA PRO A 454 32.06 22.79 -41.70
C PRO A 454 33.19 23.75 -41.36
N GLY A 455 33.34 24.02 -40.06
CA GLY A 455 34.51 24.67 -39.47
C GLY A 455 35.39 23.64 -38.75
N THR A 456 36.60 23.48 -39.25
CA THR A 456 37.74 22.78 -38.63
C THR A 456 38.12 23.40 -37.29
N GLY A 457 38.27 22.57 -36.25
CA GLY A 457 38.84 22.95 -34.96
C GLY A 457 39.42 21.73 -34.25
N GLU A 458 40.73 21.75 -34.05
CA GLU A 458 41.56 20.73 -33.42
C GLU A 458 41.32 20.61 -31.90
N GLY A 459 41.52 19.41 -31.37
CA GLY A 459 42.09 19.17 -30.04
C GLY A 459 41.12 19.05 -28.86
N SER A 460 41.02 17.85 -28.28
CA SER A 460 41.65 17.54 -26.99
C SER A 460 41.11 16.22 -26.43
N ASP A 461 42.02 15.36 -26.01
CA ASP A 461 41.80 14.15 -25.24
C ASP A 461 41.01 14.41 -23.94
N GLY A 462 40.19 13.44 -23.53
CA GLY A 462 39.56 13.44 -22.21
C GLY A 462 38.48 12.38 -22.08
N GLY A 463 38.89 11.11 -21.91
CA GLY A 463 37.97 10.05 -21.50
C GLY A 463 37.37 10.35 -20.13
N SER A 464 36.05 10.26 -20.03
CA SER A 464 35.34 10.27 -18.75
C SER A 464 34.24 9.21 -18.78
N SER A 465 34.37 8.27 -17.85
CA SER A 465 33.42 7.23 -17.49
C SER A 465 32.08 7.84 -17.10
N GLY A 466 30.99 7.37 -17.71
CA GLY A 466 29.63 7.73 -17.34
C GLY A 466 29.31 7.30 -15.91
N GLY A 467 29.15 8.28 -15.03
CA GLY A 467 28.57 8.12 -13.70
C GLY A 467 27.04 8.13 -13.78
N LEU A 468 26.42 7.24 -13.01
CA LEU A 468 24.98 7.16 -12.76
C LEU A 468 24.49 8.44 -12.04
N ALA A 469 23.23 8.79 -12.23
CA ALA A 469 22.62 9.95 -11.60
C ALA A 469 22.50 9.76 -10.08
N GLU A 470 23.23 10.57 -9.31
CA GLU A 470 22.89 10.86 -7.90
C GLU A 470 21.69 11.81 -7.90
N THR A 471 20.51 11.31 -7.55
CA THR A 471 19.36 12.14 -7.17
C THR A 471 19.27 12.17 -5.66
N GLY A 472 20.19 12.92 -5.03
CA GLY A 472 20.08 13.34 -3.63
C GLY A 472 19.76 14.83 -3.59
N ALA A 473 18.82 15.22 -2.75
CA ALA A 473 18.32 16.58 -2.56
C ALA A 473 19.41 17.66 -2.67
N SER A 474 19.21 18.62 -3.58
CA SER A 474 20.07 19.80 -3.70
C SER A 474 19.90 20.70 -2.47
N LEU A 475 20.72 20.49 -1.44
CA LEU A 475 20.95 21.49 -0.41
C LEU A 475 21.71 22.67 -1.04
N ALA A 476 21.00 23.75 -1.29
CA ALA A 476 21.60 25.03 -1.64
C ALA A 476 22.55 25.47 -0.50
N PRO A 477 23.82 25.79 -0.79
CA PRO A 477 24.76 26.19 0.24
C PRO A 477 24.53 27.65 0.66
N LEU A 478 24.04 27.86 1.88
CA LEU A 478 24.26 29.12 2.60
C LEU A 478 25.72 29.16 3.05
N GLY A 479 26.54 29.92 2.33
CA GLY A 479 27.92 30.18 2.69
C GLY A 479 28.03 31.16 3.85
N VAL A 480 28.53 30.71 5.01
CA VAL A 480 29.36 31.49 5.96
C VAL A 480 30.18 30.51 6.80
N GLY A 481 31.52 30.69 6.86
CA GLY A 481 32.30 30.31 8.05
C GLY A 481 33.36 29.21 7.88
N ALA A 482 34.45 29.53 7.19
CA ALA A 482 35.73 28.85 7.43
C ALA A 482 36.22 29.17 8.86
N VAL A 483 36.60 28.14 9.63
CA VAL A 483 37.59 28.07 10.74
C VAL A 483 37.21 26.95 11.72
N LEU A 484 38.13 25.99 11.96
CA LEU A 484 38.16 24.92 12.99
C LEU A 484 38.02 23.45 12.55
N VAL A 485 38.93 22.96 11.69
CA VAL A 485 39.32 21.53 11.72
C VAL A 485 40.85 21.40 11.57
N ALA A 486 41.57 21.81 12.61
CA ALA A 486 43.00 21.47 12.78
C ALA A 486 43.36 21.13 14.25
N ALA A 487 42.37 21.08 15.16
CA ALA A 487 42.60 20.80 16.58
C ALA A 487 42.20 19.37 17.02
N GLY A 488 41.50 18.59 16.18
CA GLY A 488 40.99 17.26 16.54
C GLY A 488 42.01 16.11 16.44
N ALA A 489 43.04 16.24 15.59
CA ALA A 489 43.99 15.15 15.34
C ALA A 489 45.17 15.07 16.34
N VAL A 490 45.37 16.10 17.18
CA VAL A 490 46.49 16.16 18.15
C VAL A 490 46.11 15.54 19.51
N LEU A 491 44.82 15.46 19.85
CA LEU A 491 44.36 14.95 21.15
C LEU A 491 44.27 13.41 21.24
N LEU A 492 44.28 12.70 20.11
CA LEU A 492 44.25 11.22 20.09
C LEU A 492 45.65 10.58 20.16
N VAL A 493 46.72 11.32 19.88
CA VAL A 493 48.11 10.82 19.97
C VAL A 493 48.71 11.02 21.37
N VAL A 494 48.20 11.96 22.17
CA VAL A 494 48.71 12.22 23.54
C VAL A 494 48.10 11.28 24.59
N ARG A 495 46.90 10.73 24.37
CA ARG A 495 46.29 9.78 25.31
C ARG A 495 46.88 8.37 25.30
N ARG A 496 47.71 8.02 24.31
CA ARG A 496 48.33 6.68 24.20
C ARG A 496 49.71 6.56 24.88
N ARG A 497 50.18 7.59 25.62
CA ARG A 497 51.48 7.57 26.32
C ARG A 497 51.44 7.63 27.85
N ILE A 498 50.26 7.54 28.49
CA ILE A 498 50.14 7.54 29.98
C ILE A 498 49.50 6.25 30.52
N ALA A 499 49.67 5.12 29.83
CA ALA A 499 49.23 3.80 30.31
C ALA A 499 50.35 2.74 30.29
N THR A 500 51.59 3.16 30.51
CA THR A 500 52.69 2.28 30.91
C THR A 500 53.57 3.00 31.93
N ARG A 501 53.05 3.13 33.15
CA ARG A 501 53.77 2.98 34.43
C ARG A 501 52.80 2.47 35.48
#